data_AF-A0A522U4A3-F1
#
_entry.id   AF-A0A522U4A3-F1
#
_cell.length_a   1.000
_cell.length_b   1.000
_cell.length_c   1.000
_cell.angle_alpha   90.00
_cell.angle_beta   90.00
_cell.angle_gamma   90.00
#
_symmetry.space_group_name_H-M   'P 1'
#
loop_
_entity.id
_entity.type
_entity.pdbx_description
1 polymer ?
#
loop_
_entity_poly.entity_id
_entity_poly.type
_entity_poly.pdbx_seq_one_letter_code
_entity_poly.pdbx_strand_id
1 'polypeptide(L)'
;MTRQDRGWKKIFNSRLFLFALTGAAVFVIFVYVKTYYQDFLVRQEIARLQESAAVLQARKLELAQALQYAKSSSFVEEKARTELNMAKPGERVLIIPDAAAGPAGVNGESGQKIYGQAGKTVVQSSNESNFYKWWKFFTR
;
A
#
# COMPACT_ATOMS: atom_id res chain seq x y z
N MET A 1 -2.18 70.85 31.79
CA MET A 1 -2.79 69.58 31.33
C MET A 1 -1.89 68.42 31.73
N THR A 2 -2.41 67.20 31.81
CA THR A 2 -1.79 65.91 32.22
C THR A 2 -1.75 65.60 33.73
N ARG A 3 -2.88 65.13 34.26
CA ARG A 3 -2.98 64.51 35.58
C ARG A 3 -3.80 63.21 35.48
N GLN A 4 -3.36 62.24 34.67
CA GLN A 4 -4.12 60.99 34.52
C GLN A 4 -3.34 59.69 34.22
N ASP A 5 -2.02 59.60 34.43
CA ASP A 5 -1.31 58.34 34.10
C ASP A 5 -0.92 57.48 35.32
N ARG A 6 -1.14 57.96 36.55
CA ARG A 6 -0.70 57.23 37.76
C ARG A 6 -1.62 56.10 38.21
N GLY A 7 -2.88 56.10 37.78
CA GLY A 7 -3.85 55.04 38.12
C GLY A 7 -3.61 53.76 37.32
N TRP A 8 -3.36 53.88 36.01
CA TRP A 8 -3.21 52.75 35.10
C TRP A 8 -1.94 51.92 35.34
N LYS A 9 -0.84 52.57 35.76
CA LYS A 9 0.39 51.85 36.13
C LYS A 9 0.24 51.04 37.41
N LYS A 10 -0.62 51.46 38.36
CA LYS A 10 -0.87 50.72 39.61
C LYS A 10 -1.72 49.47 39.41
N ILE A 11 -2.70 49.53 38.51
CA ILE A 11 -3.47 48.34 38.11
C ILE A 11 -2.58 47.38 37.31
N PHE A 12 -1.73 47.86 36.39
CA PHE A 12 -0.80 46.99 35.63
C PHE A 12 0.28 46.30 36.48
N ASN A 13 0.81 46.96 37.53
CA ASN A 13 1.84 46.37 38.41
C ASN A 13 1.27 45.56 39.59
N SER A 14 -0.06 45.42 39.71
CA SER A 14 -0.65 44.63 40.78
C SER A 14 -0.52 43.14 40.48
N ARG A 15 -0.11 42.34 41.47
CA ARG A 15 0.00 40.86 41.33
C ARG A 15 -1.32 40.25 40.84
N LEU A 16 -2.46 40.83 41.23
CA LEU A 16 -3.80 40.44 40.78
C LEU A 16 -4.03 40.64 39.28
N PHE A 17 -3.52 41.74 38.71
CA PHE A 17 -3.64 41.99 37.28
C PHE A 17 -2.76 41.03 36.47
N LEU A 18 -1.57 40.68 36.98
CA LEU A 18 -0.74 39.63 36.38
C LEU A 18 -1.45 38.26 36.37
N PHE A 19 -2.12 37.88 37.47
CA PHE A 19 -2.90 36.64 37.51
C PHE A 19 -4.10 36.68 36.55
N ALA A 20 -4.82 37.80 36.48
CA ALA A 20 -5.94 37.98 35.56
C ALA A 20 -5.48 37.92 34.09
N LEU A 21 -4.37 38.57 33.75
CA LEU A 21 -3.78 38.55 32.42
C LEU A 21 -3.29 37.14 32.05
N THR A 22 -2.63 36.45 32.98
CA THR A 22 -2.18 35.07 32.78
C THR A 22 -3.37 34.13 32.58
N GLY A 23 -4.43 34.27 33.38
CA GLY A 23 -5.67 33.51 33.22
C GLY A 23 -6.34 33.77 31.86
N ALA A 24 -6.42 35.03 31.43
CA ALA A 24 -6.94 35.38 30.11
C ALA A 24 -6.09 34.80 28.98
N ALA A 25 -4.76 34.84 29.10
CA ALA A 25 -3.85 34.24 28.12
C ALA A 25 -4.03 32.71 28.03
N VAL A 26 -4.11 32.01 29.17
CA VAL A 26 -4.37 30.57 29.22
C VAL A 26 -5.74 30.24 28.61
N PHE A 27 -6.76 31.06 28.87
CA PHE A 27 -8.09 30.87 28.29
C PHE A 27 -8.07 30.99 26.76
N VAL A 28 -7.39 32.00 26.22
CA VAL A 28 -7.21 32.17 24.77
C VAL A 28 -6.48 30.97 24.17
N ILE A 29 -5.38 30.53 24.78
CA ILE A 29 -4.63 29.34 24.35
C ILE A 29 -5.55 28.12 24.33
N PHE A 30 -6.32 27.89 25.39
CA PHE A 30 -7.22 26.74 25.49
C PHE A 30 -8.29 26.72 24.39
N VAL A 31 -8.89 27.88 24.10
CA VAL A 31 -9.87 28.01 22.99
C VAL A 31 -9.20 27.73 21.66
N TYR A 32 -8.02 28.30 21.42
CA TYR A 32 -7.30 28.17 20.15
C TYR A 32 -6.83 26.73 19.88
N VAL A 33 -6.35 26.06 20.92
CA VAL A 33 -5.96 24.65 20.89
C VAL A 33 -7.16 23.79 20.47
N LYS A 34 -8.31 23.97 21.12
CA LYS A 34 -9.51 23.18 20.82
C LYS A 34 -9.96 23.30 19.35
N THR A 35 -9.96 24.50 18.78
CA THR A 35 -10.31 24.70 17.37
C THR A 35 -9.27 24.11 16.41
N TYR A 36 -7.98 24.27 16.72
CA TYR A 36 -6.92 23.75 15.85
C TYR A 36 -6.93 22.20 15.75
N TYR A 37 -7.20 21.51 16.86
CA TYR A 37 -7.30 20.05 16.86
C TYR A 37 -8.47 19.52 16.02
N GLN A 38 -9.59 20.25 15.95
CA GLN A 38 -10.74 19.85 15.14
C GLN A 38 -10.44 19.97 13.64
N ASP A 39 -9.80 21.05 13.22
CA ASP A 39 -9.42 21.25 11.82
C ASP A 39 -8.45 20.17 11.32
N PHE A 40 -7.51 19.74 12.17
CA PHE A 40 -6.57 18.68 11.81
C PHE A 40 -7.28 17.34 11.56
N LEU A 41 -8.21 16.95 12.47
CA LEU A 41 -8.98 15.71 12.33
C LEU A 41 -9.88 15.73 11.09
N VAL A 42 -10.54 16.85 10.82
CA VAL A 42 -11.40 17.01 9.63
C VAL A 42 -10.57 16.91 8.35
N ARG A 43 -9.39 17.55 8.30
CA ARG A 43 -8.49 17.46 7.13
C ARG A 43 -7.97 16.04 6.90
N GLN A 44 -7.64 15.32 7.97
CA GLN A 44 -7.20 13.93 7.87
C GLN A 44 -8.31 13.02 7.34
N GLU A 45 -9.54 13.21 7.82
CA GLU A 45 -10.70 12.44 7.35
C GLU A 45 -10.98 12.73 5.86
N ILE A 46 -10.92 14.00 5.45
CA ILE A 46 -11.05 14.38 4.03
C ILE A 46 -9.98 13.70 3.17
N ALA A 47 -8.71 13.70 3.62
CA ALA A 47 -7.63 13.06 2.88
C ALA A 47 -7.85 11.54 2.75
N ARG A 48 -8.27 10.88 3.83
CA ARG A 48 -8.59 9.45 3.85
C ARG A 48 -9.76 9.11 2.91
N LEU A 49 -10.81 9.93 2.91
CA LEU A 49 -11.98 9.78 2.02
C LEU A 49 -11.57 9.94 0.55
N GLN A 50 -10.73 10.92 0.24
CA GLN A 50 -10.21 11.14 -1.11
C GLN A 50 -9.35 9.96 -1.59
N GLU A 51 -8.45 9.45 -0.75
CA GLU A 51 -7.65 8.28 -1.06
C GLU A 51 -8.52 7.05 -1.32
N SER A 52 -9.53 6.83 -0.47
CA SER A 52 -10.48 5.72 -0.63
C SER A 52 -11.26 5.80 -1.95
N ALA A 53 -11.68 7.01 -2.34
CA ALA A 53 -12.35 7.24 -3.62
C ALA A 53 -11.42 6.98 -4.81
N ALA A 54 -10.17 7.42 -4.74
CA ALA A 54 -9.17 7.19 -5.79
C ALA A 54 -8.87 5.70 -5.98
N VAL A 55 -8.67 4.95 -4.88
CA VAL A 55 -8.50 3.50 -4.92
C VAL A 55 -9.71 2.82 -5.56
N LEU A 56 -10.92 3.23 -5.18
CA LEU A 56 -12.15 2.63 -5.71
C LEU A 56 -12.32 2.92 -7.21
N GLN A 57 -11.96 4.12 -7.67
CA GLN A 57 -11.94 4.46 -9.10
C GLN A 57 -10.92 3.62 -9.88
N ALA A 58 -9.71 3.44 -9.34
CA ALA A 58 -8.69 2.59 -9.96
C ALA A 58 -9.17 1.14 -10.08
N ARG A 59 -9.80 0.60 -9.03
CA ARG A 59 -10.40 -0.75 -9.06
C ARG A 59 -11.51 -0.87 -10.09
N LYS A 60 -12.36 0.14 -10.24
CA LYS A 60 -13.38 0.14 -11.29
C LYS A 60 -12.76 0.09 -12.69
N LEU A 61 -11.69 0.84 -12.93
CA LEU A 61 -10.99 0.82 -14.22
C LEU A 61 -10.37 -0.55 -14.50
N GLU A 62 -9.68 -1.14 -13.52
CA GLU A 62 -9.07 -2.46 -13.61
C GLU A 62 -10.11 -3.54 -13.93
N LEU A 63 -11.24 -3.54 -13.21
CA LEU A 63 -12.34 -4.48 -13.45
C LEU A 63 -12.99 -4.26 -14.82
N ALA A 64 -13.15 -3.02 -15.26
CA ALA A 64 -13.68 -2.72 -16.59
C ALA A 64 -12.77 -3.26 -17.70
N GLN A 65 -11.44 -3.13 -17.54
CA GLN A 65 -10.46 -3.68 -18.49
C GLN A 65 -10.47 -5.22 -18.48
N ALA A 66 -10.50 -5.85 -17.29
CA ALA A 66 -10.60 -7.30 -17.17
C ALA A 66 -11.88 -7.84 -17.84
N LEU A 67 -13.00 -7.14 -17.67
CA LEU A 67 -14.27 -7.48 -18.29
C LEU A 67 -14.22 -7.31 -19.81
N GLN A 68 -13.58 -6.25 -20.30
CA GLN A 68 -13.36 -6.04 -21.73
C GLN A 68 -12.48 -7.15 -22.33
N TYR A 69 -11.43 -7.57 -21.64
CA TYR A 69 -10.59 -8.70 -22.03
C TYR A 69 -11.39 -10.01 -22.04
N ALA A 70 -12.16 -10.30 -20.99
CA ALA A 70 -12.99 -11.49 -20.93
C ALA A 70 -14.08 -11.54 -22.02
N LYS A 71 -14.56 -10.38 -22.49
CA LYS A 71 -15.49 -10.26 -23.62
C LYS A 71 -14.81 -10.30 -24.98
N SER A 72 -13.50 -10.18 -25.05
CA SER A 72 -12.77 -10.15 -26.31
C SER A 72 -12.75 -11.53 -26.97
N SER A 73 -12.73 -11.55 -28.31
CA SER A 73 -12.63 -12.78 -29.09
C SER A 73 -11.34 -13.56 -28.83
N SER A 74 -10.26 -12.88 -28.41
CA SER A 74 -9.00 -13.53 -28.02
C SER A 74 -9.13 -14.40 -26.78
N PHE A 75 -9.91 -13.98 -25.77
CA PHE A 75 -10.15 -14.82 -24.59
C PHE A 75 -10.98 -16.06 -24.93
N VAL A 76 -11.98 -15.91 -25.81
CA VAL A 76 -12.80 -17.03 -26.32
C VAL A 76 -11.93 -18.02 -27.09
N GLU A 77 -11.02 -17.52 -27.93
CA GLU A 77 -10.10 -18.36 -28.72
C GLU A 77 -9.08 -19.08 -27.84
N GLU A 78 -8.52 -18.40 -26.84
CA GLU A 78 -7.60 -19.02 -25.88
C GLU A 78 -8.31 -20.11 -25.06
N LYS A 79 -9.52 -19.84 -24.54
CA LYS A 79 -10.32 -20.86 -23.85
C LYS A 79 -10.76 -22.01 -24.77
N ALA A 80 -11.11 -21.75 -26.03
CA ALA A 80 -11.45 -22.80 -26.99
C ALA A 80 -10.25 -23.72 -27.29
N ARG A 81 -9.05 -23.15 -27.43
CA ARG A 81 -7.82 -23.93 -27.64
C ARG A 81 -7.40 -24.72 -26.41
N THR A 82 -7.50 -24.11 -25.23
CA THR A 82 -6.95 -24.69 -23.99
C THR A 82 -7.90 -25.70 -23.35
N GLU A 83 -9.20 -25.38 -23.28
CA GLU A 83 -10.18 -26.20 -22.57
C GLU A 83 -10.93 -27.16 -23.51
N LEU A 84 -11.15 -26.74 -24.76
CA LEU A 84 -11.96 -27.50 -25.71
C LEU A 84 -11.12 -28.20 -26.78
N ASN A 85 -9.78 -28.02 -26.78
CA ASN A 85 -8.87 -28.45 -27.86
C ASN A 85 -9.41 -28.09 -29.26
N MET A 86 -10.20 -27.01 -29.35
CA MET A 86 -10.86 -26.58 -30.58
C MET A 86 -9.90 -25.73 -31.40
N ALA A 87 -9.75 -26.09 -32.67
CA ALA A 87 -8.99 -25.34 -33.66
C ALA A 87 -9.93 -24.59 -34.60
N LYS A 88 -9.47 -23.48 -35.18
CA LYS A 88 -10.28 -22.72 -36.15
C LYS A 88 -10.60 -23.59 -37.38
N PRO A 89 -11.74 -23.37 -38.06
CA PRO A 89 -12.04 -24.07 -39.31
C PRO A 89 -10.94 -23.77 -40.35
N GLY A 90 -10.13 -24.79 -40.66
CA GLY A 90 -8.95 -24.70 -41.55
C GLY A 90 -7.59 -24.98 -40.88
N GLU A 91 -7.53 -25.15 -39.55
CA GLU A 91 -6.31 -25.43 -38.79
C GLU A 91 -6.13 -26.95 -38.56
N ARG A 92 -4.90 -27.48 -38.73
CA ARG A 92 -4.62 -28.92 -38.73
C ARG A 92 -4.14 -29.37 -37.33
N VAL A 93 -5.00 -30.07 -36.58
CA VAL A 93 -4.69 -30.57 -35.22
C VAL A 93 -3.85 -31.85 -35.31
N LEU A 94 -2.64 -31.84 -34.77
CA LEU A 94 -1.77 -33.02 -34.66
C LEU A 94 -1.93 -33.64 -33.27
N ILE A 95 -2.51 -34.84 -33.19
CA ILE A 95 -2.61 -35.62 -31.96
C ILE A 95 -1.36 -36.50 -31.89
N ILE A 96 -0.44 -36.21 -30.97
CA ILE A 96 0.70 -37.09 -30.69
C ILE A 96 0.24 -38.10 -29.64
N PRO A 97 0.10 -39.40 -29.97
CA PRO A 97 -0.17 -40.41 -28.95
C PRO A 97 1.03 -40.51 -28.01
N ASP A 98 0.76 -40.52 -26.70
CA ASP A 98 1.76 -40.73 -25.67
C ASP A 98 2.44 -42.08 -25.92
N ALA A 99 3.71 -42.03 -26.29
CA ALA A 99 4.55 -43.19 -26.54
C ALA A 99 4.92 -43.84 -25.20
N ALA A 100 3.95 -44.52 -24.58
CA ALA A 100 4.15 -45.39 -23.43
C ALA A 100 3.46 -46.75 -23.63
N ALA A 101 3.62 -47.34 -24.81
CA ALA A 101 3.49 -48.79 -25.03
C ALA A 101 4.33 -49.17 -26.25
N GLY A 102 5.58 -49.60 -26.02
CA GLY A 102 6.48 -50.12 -27.05
C GLY A 102 5.96 -51.44 -27.69
N PRO A 103 6.64 -51.96 -28.72
CA PRO A 103 8.06 -52.32 -28.60
C PRO A 103 8.93 -52.02 -29.83
N ALA A 104 10.19 -51.67 -29.58
CA ALA A 104 11.40 -52.06 -30.33
C ALA A 104 12.48 -51.02 -30.06
N GLY A 105 13.52 -51.43 -29.34
CA GLY A 105 14.62 -50.55 -28.95
C GLY A 105 15.55 -50.22 -30.11
N VAL A 106 16.20 -49.05 -30.01
CA VAL A 106 17.61 -48.83 -30.37
C VAL A 106 18.13 -47.73 -29.46
N ASN A 107 19.32 -47.98 -28.92
CA ASN A 107 20.09 -47.15 -28.01
C ASN A 107 20.33 -45.73 -28.55
N GLY A 108 20.31 -44.74 -27.65
CA GLY A 108 20.69 -43.36 -27.91
C GLY A 108 20.72 -42.56 -26.63
N GLU A 109 21.76 -42.76 -25.83
CA GLU A 109 22.04 -41.99 -24.64
C GLU A 109 22.36 -40.54 -24.99
N SER A 110 21.60 -39.59 -24.46
CA SER A 110 22.09 -38.25 -24.16
C SER A 110 21.17 -37.61 -23.12
N GLY A 111 21.57 -37.75 -21.85
CA GLY A 111 20.86 -37.21 -20.72
C GLY A 111 20.83 -35.69 -20.71
N GLN A 112 19.64 -35.13 -20.48
CA GLN A 112 19.50 -33.73 -20.11
C GLN A 112 19.27 -33.65 -18.61
N LYS A 113 20.31 -33.16 -17.93
CA LYS A 113 20.36 -32.92 -16.50
C LYS A 113 19.26 -31.93 -16.10
N ILE A 114 18.41 -32.34 -15.18
CA ILE A 114 17.55 -31.43 -14.43
C ILE A 114 18.47 -30.52 -13.61
N TYR A 115 18.56 -29.25 -13.99
CA TYR A 115 19.15 -28.22 -13.14
C TYR A 115 18.20 -28.01 -11.97
N GLY A 116 18.36 -28.87 -10.96
CA GLY A 116 17.88 -28.62 -9.62
C GLY A 116 18.35 -27.24 -9.20
N GLN A 117 17.39 -26.45 -8.75
CA GLN A 117 17.56 -25.10 -8.26
C GLN A 117 18.62 -25.09 -7.15
N ALA A 118 19.85 -24.79 -7.56
CA ALA A 118 20.98 -24.65 -6.69
C ALA A 118 20.73 -23.45 -5.75
N GLY A 119 20.67 -23.74 -4.46
CA GLY A 119 21.03 -22.79 -3.41
C GLY A 119 20.18 -21.53 -3.29
N LYS A 120 18.88 -21.65 -3.00
CA LYS A 120 18.28 -20.69 -2.08
C LYS A 120 18.70 -21.11 -0.68
N THR A 121 19.79 -20.54 -0.17
CA THR A 121 20.04 -20.50 1.27
C THR A 121 18.79 -19.90 1.90
N VAL A 122 17.94 -20.75 2.46
CA VAL A 122 16.87 -20.34 3.36
C VAL A 122 17.60 -19.67 4.52
N VAL A 123 17.67 -18.34 4.49
CA VAL A 123 18.19 -17.56 5.61
C VAL A 123 17.32 -17.95 6.79
N GLN A 124 17.88 -18.74 7.71
CA GLN A 124 17.24 -18.99 9.00
C GLN A 124 16.98 -17.62 9.60
N SER A 125 15.69 -17.26 9.65
CA SER A 125 15.22 -16.10 10.38
C SER A 125 15.53 -16.35 11.85
N SER A 126 16.67 -15.84 12.32
CA SER A 126 16.90 -15.71 13.75
C SER A 126 15.74 -14.91 14.33
N ASN A 127 15.18 -15.41 15.44
CA ASN A 127 14.08 -14.78 16.20
C ASN A 127 14.58 -13.53 16.94
N GLU A 128 15.29 -12.66 16.24
CA GLU A 128 15.78 -11.38 16.73
C GLU A 128 14.85 -10.29 16.22
N SER A 129 14.35 -9.46 17.13
CA SER A 129 13.48 -8.34 16.78
C SER A 129 14.20 -7.41 15.81
N ASN A 130 13.47 -6.97 14.77
CA ASN A 130 14.04 -6.07 13.76
C ASN A 130 14.68 -4.84 14.40
N PHE A 131 14.09 -4.30 15.48
CA PHE A 131 14.59 -3.14 16.21
C PHE A 131 16.06 -3.26 16.69
N TYR A 132 16.47 -4.42 17.20
CA TYR A 132 17.85 -4.62 17.68
C TYR A 132 18.88 -4.52 16.54
N LYS A 133 18.51 -4.98 15.34
CA LYS A 133 19.36 -4.91 14.14
C LYS A 133 19.62 -3.46 13.72
N TRP A 134 18.58 -2.63 13.74
CA TRP A 134 18.70 -1.20 13.39
C TRP A 134 19.52 -0.44 14.42
N TRP A 135 19.30 -0.69 15.71
CA TRP A 135 20.07 -0.04 16.77
C TRP A 135 21.57 -0.33 16.64
N LYS A 136 21.95 -1.58 16.40
CA LYS A 136 23.36 -1.97 16.18
C LYS A 136 23.98 -1.32 14.95
N PHE A 137 23.20 -1.11 13.89
CA PHE A 137 23.67 -0.46 12.67
C PHE A 137 23.97 1.03 12.88
N PHE A 138 23.12 1.74 13.62
CA PHE A 138 23.28 3.19 13.83
C PHE A 138 24.26 3.58 14.93
N THR A 139 24.67 2.64 15.78
CA THR A 139 25.52 2.93 16.95
C THR A 139 26.96 2.43 16.81
N ARG A 140 27.37 1.99 15.61
CA ARG A 140 28.75 1.60 15.28
C ARG A 140 29.38 2.57 14.29
#